data_AF-D6STY4-F1
#
_entry.id   AF-D6STY4-F1
#
_cell.length_a   1.000
_cell.length_b   1.000
_cell.length_c   1.000
_cell.angle_alpha   90.00
_cell.angle_beta   90.00
_cell.angle_gamma   90.00
#
_symmetry.space_group_name_H-M   'P 1'
#
loop_
_entity.id
_entity.type
_entity.pdbx_description
1 polymer ?
#
loop_
_entity_poly.entity_id
_entity_poly.type
_entity_poly.pdbx_seq_one_letter_code
_entity_poly.pdbx_strand_id
1 'polypeptide(L)' 'MIEATQLTPKEIRSIGWDVLLKKLGPNGALQFILDYEKGYGNYCELRKEIFKDKTVQDLVQEMKNEGYA' A
#
# COMPACT_ATOMS: atom_id res chain seq x y z
N MET A 1 9.45 13.53 -22.10
CA MET A 1 9.68 12.30 -21.30
C MET A 1 10.16 12.77 -19.94
N ILE A 2 9.45 12.43 -18.85
CA ILE A 2 9.93 12.78 -17.51
C ILE A 2 11.06 11.80 -17.20
N GLU A 3 12.26 12.28 -16.93
CA GLU A 3 13.37 11.42 -16.53
C GLU A 3 13.09 10.88 -15.11
N ALA A 4 12.98 9.56 -14.98
CA ALA A 4 12.65 8.88 -13.73
C ALA A 4 13.62 9.20 -12.57
N THR A 5 14.82 9.68 -12.89
CA THR A 5 15.92 9.98 -11.97
C THR A 5 15.63 11.15 -11.01
N GLN A 6 14.59 11.96 -11.27
CA GLN A 6 14.24 13.13 -10.44
C GLN A 6 12.98 12.93 -9.59
N LEU A 7 12.34 11.77 -9.66
CA LEU A 7 11.08 11.50 -8.96
C LEU A 7 11.31 10.58 -7.76
N THR A 8 10.62 10.88 -6.66
CA THR A 8 10.53 9.95 -5.53
C THR A 8 9.74 8.70 -5.93
N PRO A 9 9.95 7.56 -5.25
CA PRO A 9 9.16 6.36 -5.50
C PRO A 9 7.65 6.57 -5.37
N LYS A 10 7.21 7.49 -4.48
CA LYS A 10 5.80 7.84 -4.32
C LYS A 10 5.25 8.54 -5.56
N GLU A 11 6.00 9.50 -6.10
CA GLU A 11 5.61 10.24 -7.31
C GLU A 11 5.57 9.32 -8.53
N ILE A 12 6.56 8.43 -8.68
CA ILE A 12 6.57 7.42 -9.74
C ILE A 12 5.31 6.55 -9.67
N ARG A 13 4.95 6.04 -8.48
CA ARG A 13 3.73 5.23 -8.29
C ARG A 13 2.46 6.01 -8.61
N SER A 14 2.37 7.28 -8.18
CA SER A 14 1.21 8.13 -8.47
C SER A 14 1.02 8.35 -9.97
N ILE A 15 2.11 8.69 -10.67
CA ILE A 15 2.08 8.90 -12.12
C ILE A 15 1.74 7.60 -12.85
N GLY A 16 2.33 6.47 -12.44
CA GLY A 16 2.03 5.16 -13.01
C GLY A 16 0.56 4.79 -12.85
N TRP A 17 -0.02 5.01 -11.66
CA TRP A 17 -1.43 4.78 -11.38
C TRP A 17 -2.34 5.62 -12.29
N ASP A 18 -2.08 6.92 -12.43
CA ASP A 18 -2.86 7.80 -13.30
C ASP A 18 -2.82 7.37 -14.77
N VAL A 19 -1.66 6.91 -15.24
CA VAL A 19 -1.50 6.40 -16.62
C VAL A 19 -2.29 5.11 -16.82
N LEU A 20 -2.24 4.18 -15.86
CA LEU A 20 -3.01 2.94 -15.89
C LEU A 20 -4.52 3.23 -15.91
N LEU A 21 -5.01 4.11 -15.04
CA LEU A 21 -6.42 4.51 -15.00
C LEU A 21 -6.88 5.11 -16.33
N LYS A 22 -6.10 6.03 -16.91
CA LYS A 22 -6.43 6.68 -18.19
C LYS A 22 -6.48 5.69 -19.34
N LYS A 23 -5.60 4.67 -19.34
CA LYS A 23 -5.46 3.75 -20.48
C LYS A 23 -6.37 2.53 -20.39
N LEU A 24 -6.57 1.99 -19.19
CA LEU A 24 -7.23 0.71 -18.95
C LEU A 24 -8.58 0.86 -18.24
N GLY A 25 -8.88 2.05 -17.70
CA GLY A 25 -10.00 2.26 -16.78
C GLY A 25 -9.75 1.62 -15.41
N PRO A 26 -10.64 1.87 -14.43
CA PRO A 26 -10.45 1.39 -13.05
C PRO A 26 -10.29 -0.13 -12.94
N ASN A 27 -11.12 -0.90 -13.64
CA ASN A 27 -11.10 -2.36 -13.56
C ASN A 27 -9.81 -2.94 -14.15
N GLY A 28 -9.40 -2.47 -15.33
CA GLY A 28 -8.18 -2.96 -15.98
C GLY A 28 -6.91 -2.53 -15.25
N ALA A 29 -6.88 -1.32 -14.70
CA ALA A 29 -5.77 -0.86 -13.86
C ALA A 29 -5.64 -1.70 -12.58
N LEU A 30 -6.75 -2.01 -11.91
CA LEU A 30 -6.73 -2.85 -10.71
C LEU A 30 -6.27 -4.28 -11.01
N GLN A 31 -6.79 -4.89 -12.08
CA GLN A 31 -6.36 -6.22 -12.51
C GLN A 31 -4.87 -6.25 -12.85
N PHE A 32 -4.37 -5.24 -13.57
CA PHE A 32 -2.94 -5.11 -13.86
C PHE A 32 -2.11 -5.10 -12.57
N ILE A 33 -2.51 -4.33 -11.56
CA ILE A 33 -1.80 -4.33 -10.27
C ILE A 33 -1.86 -5.71 -9.62
N LEU A 34 -3.02 -6.38 -9.58
CA LEU A 34 -3.17 -7.69 -8.94
C LEU A 34 -2.40 -8.81 -9.65
N ASP A 35 -2.21 -8.72 -10.97
CA ASP A 35 -1.46 -9.71 -11.74
C ASP A 35 0.06 -9.65 -11.44
N TYR A 36 0.58 -8.46 -11.14
CA TYR A 36 2.00 -8.23 -10.87
C TYR A 36 2.33 -8.17 -9.38
N GLU A 37 1.48 -7.55 -8.57
CA GLU A 37 1.53 -7.63 -7.13
C GLU A 37 0.73 -8.84 -6.66
N LYS A 38 1.32 -10.02 -6.86
CA LYS A 38 0.91 -11.19 -6.09
C LYS A 38 1.26 -10.92 -4.63
N GLY A 39 0.30 -10.38 -3.88
CA GLY A 39 0.39 -10.30 -2.44
C GLY A 39 0.89 -11.64 -1.91
N TYR A 40 1.94 -11.60 -1.09
CA TYR A 40 2.57 -12.81 -0.58
C TYR A 40 2.18 -13.03 0.88
N GLY A 41 2.14 -14.30 1.27
CA GLY A 41 1.85 -14.71 2.64
C GLY A 41 0.36 -14.75 2.97
N ASN A 42 0.09 -15.02 4.26
CA ASN A 42 -1.27 -15.11 4.79
C ASN A 42 -1.45 -13.99 5.82
N TYR A 43 -2.09 -12.89 5.41
CA TYR A 43 -2.34 -11.77 6.32
C TYR A 43 -3.17 -12.18 7.55
N CYS A 44 -4.03 -13.20 7.44
CA CYS A 44 -4.80 -13.70 8.57
C CYS A 44 -3.94 -14.35 9.66
N GLU A 45 -2.83 -14.98 9.29
CA GLU A 45 -1.85 -15.49 10.25
C GLU A 45 -0.86 -14.40 10.66
N LEU A 46 -0.32 -13.64 9.70
CA LEU A 46 0.64 -12.56 9.95
C LEU A 46 0.10 -11.53 10.95
N ARG A 47 -1.18 -11.12 10.84
CA ARG A 47 -1.75 -10.15 11.79
C ARG A 47 -1.75 -10.67 13.23
N LYS A 48 -1.89 -11.99 13.43
CA LYS A 48 -1.86 -12.60 14.77
C LYS A 48 -0.44 -12.56 15.33
N GLU A 49 0.59 -12.67 14.49
CA GLU A 49 1.98 -12.55 14.92
C GLU A 49 2.37 -11.11 15.27
N ILE A 50 1.98 -10.16 14.41
CA ILE A 50 2.30 -8.73 14.56
C ILE A 50 1.55 -8.12 15.74
N PHE A 51 0.24 -8.34 15.83
CA PHE A 51 -0.61 -7.67 16.81
C PHE A 51 -0.94 -8.54 18.02
N LYS A 52 -0.78 -9.86 17.93
CA LYS A 52 -1.07 -10.80 19.02
C LYS A 52 -2.47 -10.55 19.61
N ASP A 53 -2.55 -10.33 20.91
CA ASP A 53 -3.79 -10.09 21.63
C ASP A 53 -4.11 -8.60 21.80
N LYS A 54 -3.37 -7.70 21.12
CA LYS A 54 -3.61 -6.26 21.20
C LYS A 54 -4.99 -5.94 20.62
N THR A 55 -5.76 -5.20 21.40
CA THR A 55 -7.00 -4.59 20.95
C THR A 55 -6.71 -3.39 20.06
N VAL A 56 -7.72 -2.93 19.34
CA VAL A 56 -7.62 -1.68 18.56
C VAL A 56 -7.26 -0.50 19.47
N GLN A 57 -7.79 -0.48 20.70
CA GLN A 57 -7.51 0.56 21.68
C GLN A 57 -6.03 0.58 22.08
N ASP A 58 -5.42 -0.59 22.27
CA ASP A 58 -4.00 -0.70 22.59
C ASP A 58 -3.14 -0.13 21.47
N LEU A 59 -3.46 -0.47 20.22
CA LEU A 59 -2.75 0.03 19.02
C LEU A 59 -2.88 1.55 18.89
N VAL A 60 -4.07 2.10 19.10
CA VAL A 60 -4.30 3.55 19.06
C VAL A 60 -3.51 4.26 20.16
N GLN A 61 -3.40 3.66 21.34
CA GLN A 61 -2.62 4.25 22.44
C GLN A 61 -1.12 4.22 22.15
N GLU A 62 -0.61 3.13 21.56
CA GLU A 62 0.77 3.03 21.10
C GLU A 62 1.10 4.10 20.05
N MET A 63 0.23 4.28 19.04
CA MET A 63 0.41 5.31 18.02
C MET A 63 0.52 6.71 18.62
N LYS A 64 -0.31 7.02 19.64
CA LYS A 64 -0.23 8.30 20.36
C LYS A 64 1.09 8.45 21.12
N ASN A 65 1.52 7.39 21.80
CA ASN A 65 2.77 7.39 22.57
C ASN A 65 4.01 7.54 21.67
N GLU A 66 3.95 7.01 20.45
CA GLU A 66 5.01 7.10 19.44
C GLU A 66 4.96 8.40 18.61
N GLY A 67 3.98 9.29 18.87
CA GLY A 67 3.89 10.60 18.23
C GLY A 67 3.31 10.60 16.82
N TYR A 68 2.58 9.54 16.43
CA TYR A 68 1.88 9.44 15.15
C TYR A 68 0.48 10.11 15.16
N ALA A 69 0.08 10.70 16.29
CA ALA A 69 -1.22 11.37 16.50
C ALA A 69 -1.08 12.67 17.28
#